data_AF-A0A2U8HJH7-F1
#
_entry.id   AF-A0A2U8HJH7-F1
#
_cell.length_a   1.000
_cell.length_b   1.000
_cell.length_c   1.000
_cell.angle_alpha   90.00
_cell.angle_beta   90.00
_cell.angle_gamma   90.00
#
_symmetry.space_group_name_H-M   'P 1'
#
loop_
_entity.id
_entity.type
_entity.pdbx_description
1 polymer ?
#
loop_
_entity_poly.entity_id
_entity_poly.type
_entity_poly.pdbx_seq_one_letter_code
_entity_poly.pdbx_strand_id
1 'polypeptide(L)'
;MSRREGHNPIIRFAHGTTVGIDTVIQSGEPDLALLTIANFEDALEMASLTFPQVHNLDAWPPAPLIPRHRVQLVSCVPVRVR
;
A
#
# COMPACT_ATOMS: atom_id res chain seq x y z
N MET A 1 17.46 52.34 -9.90
CA MET A 1 18.15 51.12 -10.40
C MET A 1 17.59 49.91 -9.64
N SER A 2 16.38 49.46 -10.01
CA SER A 2 15.71 48.33 -9.37
C SER A 2 16.15 47.03 -10.04
N ARG A 3 16.81 46.17 -9.27
CA ARG A 3 17.31 44.86 -9.68
C ARG A 3 16.11 43.96 -9.99
N ARG A 4 15.90 43.66 -11.27
CA ARG A 4 14.94 42.63 -11.69
C ARG A 4 15.58 41.28 -11.44
N GLU A 5 15.21 40.64 -10.34
CA GLU A 5 15.50 39.24 -10.06
C GLU A 5 14.81 38.41 -11.15
N GLY A 6 15.59 37.82 -12.06
CA GLY A 6 15.07 36.94 -13.11
C GLY A 6 14.60 35.63 -12.49
N HIS A 7 13.31 35.32 -12.63
CA HIS A 7 12.77 34.01 -12.25
C HIS A 7 13.35 32.93 -13.17
N ASN A 8 14.25 32.12 -12.63
CA ASN A 8 14.71 30.92 -13.31
C ASN A 8 13.65 29.82 -13.13
N PRO A 9 13.03 29.29 -14.21
CA PRO A 9 12.02 28.26 -14.07
C PRO A 9 12.63 26.99 -13.45
N ILE A 10 12.00 26.47 -12.39
CA ILE A 10 12.38 25.18 -11.83
C ILE A 10 12.01 24.09 -12.84
N ILE A 11 13.03 23.55 -13.50
CA ILE A 11 12.92 22.50 -14.52
C ILE A 11 12.75 21.10 -13.92
N ARG A 12 13.16 20.89 -12.66
CA ARG A 12 12.96 19.64 -11.90
C ARG A 12 13.08 19.91 -10.40
N PHE A 13 12.21 19.30 -9.61
CA PHE A 13 12.27 19.27 -8.15
C PHE A 13 12.16 17.82 -7.68
N ALA A 14 13.00 17.42 -6.73
CA ALA A 14 12.94 16.12 -6.08
C ALA A 14 12.95 16.33 -4.56
N HIS A 15 12.04 15.66 -3.87
CA HIS A 15 11.94 15.71 -2.41
C HIS A 15 11.88 14.28 -1.87
N GLY A 16 12.91 13.89 -1.13
CA GLY A 16 12.93 12.63 -0.39
C GLY A 16 12.26 12.83 0.97
N THR A 17 11.28 11.98 1.29
CA THR A 17 10.57 11.99 2.58
C THR A 17 10.37 10.57 3.07
N THR A 18 10.39 10.37 4.40
CA THR A 18 10.07 9.10 5.05
C THR A 18 8.61 8.99 5.44
N VAL A 19 7.83 10.06 5.29
CA VAL A 19 6.41 10.11 5.70
C VAL A 19 5.62 8.91 5.16
N GLY A 20 5.92 8.43 3.95
CA GLY A 20 5.28 7.24 3.40
C GLY A 20 5.48 5.98 4.24
N ILE A 21 6.73 5.68 4.64
CA ILE A 21 7.02 4.48 5.43
C ILE A 21 6.60 4.64 6.88
N ASP A 22 6.80 5.84 7.42
CA ASP A 22 6.40 6.18 8.79
C ASP A 22 4.88 6.07 8.94
N THR A 23 4.12 6.49 7.92
CA THR A 23 2.66 6.34 7.92
C THR A 23 2.26 4.87 7.98
N VAL A 24 2.88 3.99 7.19
CA VAL A 24 2.55 2.55 7.20
C VAL A 24 2.89 1.89 8.54
N ILE A 25 4.00 2.29 9.17
CA ILE A 25 4.44 1.70 10.45
C ILE A 25 3.62 2.24 11.63
N GLN A 26 3.30 3.53 11.63
CA GLN A 26 2.69 4.22 12.76
C GLN A 26 1.17 4.31 12.67
N SER A 27 0.57 4.11 11.49
CA SER A 27 -0.88 4.10 11.35
C SER A 27 -1.45 2.92 12.15
N GLY A 28 -2.55 3.19 12.87
CA GLY A 28 -3.43 2.13 13.37
C GLY A 28 -4.13 1.40 12.22
N GLU A 29 -5.28 0.79 12.51
CA GLU A 29 -6.03 0.09 11.46
C GLU A 29 -6.43 1.06 10.32
N PRO A 30 -6.01 0.80 9.07
CA PRO A 30 -6.39 1.63 7.94
C PRO A 30 -7.88 1.44 7.59
N ASP A 31 -8.58 2.52 7.29
CA ASP A 31 -9.96 2.50 6.79
C ASP A 31 -9.97 2.16 5.29
N LEU A 32 -9.58 0.93 4.97
CA LEU A 32 -9.43 0.40 3.62
C LEU A 32 -10.16 -0.95 3.47
N ALA A 33 -10.57 -1.24 2.24
CA ALA A 33 -11.14 -2.52 1.83
C ALA A 33 -10.41 -3.04 0.58
N LEU A 34 -10.28 -4.37 0.47
CA LEU A 34 -9.68 -5.02 -0.68
C LEU A 34 -10.78 -5.60 -1.57
N LEU A 35 -10.82 -5.16 -2.82
CA LEU A 35 -11.63 -5.80 -3.86
C LEU A 35 -10.78 -6.83 -4.59
N THR A 36 -11.28 -8.05 -4.70
CA THR A 36 -10.54 -9.16 -5.31
C THR A 36 -11.45 -10.03 -6.19
N ILE A 37 -10.85 -10.93 -6.95
CA ILE A 37 -11.55 -11.92 -7.74
C ILE A 37 -11.80 -13.19 -6.91
N ALA A 38 -12.70 -14.05 -7.42
CA ALA A 38 -12.94 -15.35 -6.82
C ALA A 38 -11.62 -16.13 -6.65
N ASN A 39 -11.45 -16.74 -5.47
CA ASN A 39 -10.30 -17.57 -5.08
C ASN A 39 -9.00 -16.79 -4.81
N PHE A 40 -9.07 -15.47 -4.60
CA PHE A 40 -7.95 -14.60 -4.23
C PHE A 40 -8.25 -13.74 -3.00
N GLU A 41 -9.20 -14.14 -2.18
CA GLU A 41 -9.66 -13.39 -1.00
C GLU A 41 -8.73 -13.50 0.22
N ASP A 42 -7.89 -14.52 0.24
CA ASP A 42 -6.89 -14.83 1.26
C ASP A 42 -5.48 -14.39 0.85
N ALA A 43 -5.33 -13.71 -0.30
CA ALA A 43 -4.03 -13.35 -0.85
C ALA A 43 -3.15 -12.56 0.13
N LEU A 44 -3.72 -11.68 0.96
CA LEU A 44 -2.95 -10.93 1.97
C LEU A 44 -2.48 -11.80 3.15
N GLU A 45 -3.22 -12.85 3.48
CA GLU A 45 -2.86 -13.81 4.53
C GLU A 45 -1.74 -14.74 4.04
N MET A 46 -1.78 -15.11 2.76
CA MET A 46 -0.79 -15.99 2.13
C MET A 46 0.49 -15.28 1.68
N ALA A 47 0.41 -14.03 1.22
CA ALA A 47 1.54 -13.31 0.62
C ALA A 47 2.56 -12.77 1.64
N SER A 48 2.41 -13.05 2.93
CA SER A 48 3.38 -12.63 3.93
C SER A 48 4.69 -13.39 3.75
N LEU A 49 5.62 -12.80 2.99
CA LEU A 49 7.00 -13.28 2.85
C LEU A 49 7.90 -12.87 4.03
N THR A 50 7.35 -12.12 4.98
CA THR A 50 8.08 -11.67 6.17
C THR A 50 7.99 -12.74 7.26
N PHE A 51 9.10 -13.43 7.52
CA PHE A 51 9.30 -14.21 8.72
C PHE A 51 9.86 -13.30 9.82
N PRO A 52 9.11 -13.00 10.90
CA PRO A 52 9.51 -12.00 11.89
C PRO A 52 10.78 -12.40 12.66
N GLN A 53 11.05 -13.69 12.79
CA GLN A 53 12.24 -14.23 13.44
C GLN A 53 12.63 -15.57 12.80
N VAL A 54 13.60 -15.56 11.88
CA VAL A 54 13.97 -16.71 11.06
C VAL A 54 14.42 -17.96 11.84
N HIS A 55 14.74 -17.82 13.14
CA HIS A 55 15.15 -18.92 14.03
C HIS A 55 14.09 -19.27 15.08
N ASN A 56 12.92 -18.62 15.06
CA ASN A 56 11.83 -18.90 15.99
C ASN A 56 10.75 -19.69 15.26
N LEU A 57 10.59 -20.97 15.62
CA LEU A 57 9.59 -21.87 15.03
C LEU A 57 8.16 -21.51 15.43
N ASP A 58 7.99 -20.76 16.52
CA ASP A 58 6.70 -20.30 17.02
C ASP A 58 6.34 -18.90 16.47
N ALA A 59 7.16 -18.34 15.58
CA ALA A 59 6.88 -17.04 14.97
C ALA A 59 5.68 -17.12 14.02
N TRP A 60 4.76 -16.17 14.18
CA TRP A 60 3.62 -16.00 13.28
C TRP A 60 3.82 -14.75 12.41
N PRO A 61 3.41 -14.76 11.13
CA PRO A 61 3.42 -13.56 10.30
C PRO A 61 2.63 -12.42 10.94
N PRO A 62 2.99 -11.15 10.64
CA PRO A 62 2.17 -10.02 11.07
C PRO A 62 0.75 -10.12 10.50
N ALA A 63 -0.21 -9.50 11.18
CA ALA A 63 -1.57 -9.40 10.67
C ALA A 63 -1.58 -8.72 9.29
N PRO A 64 -2.45 -9.16 8.36
CA PRO A 64 -2.54 -8.55 7.04
C PRO A 64 -2.98 -7.08 7.14
N LEU A 65 -2.54 -6.25 6.18
CA LEU A 65 -2.85 -4.82 6.15
C LEU A 65 -4.36 -4.54 6.13
N ILE A 66 -5.13 -5.38 5.43
CA ILE A 66 -6.59 -5.29 5.37
C ILE A 66 -7.13 -6.60 5.95
N PRO A 67 -7.93 -6.56 7.03
CA PRO A 67 -8.45 -7.76 7.66
C PRO A 67 -9.51 -8.44 6.77
N ARG A 68 -9.64 -9.76 6.89
CA ARG A 68 -10.48 -10.61 6.01
C ARG A 68 -11.93 -10.15 5.87
N HIS A 69 -12.51 -9.57 6.93
CA HIS A 69 -13.88 -9.06 6.92
C HIS A 69 -14.08 -7.81 6.05
N ARG A 70 -12.99 -7.14 5.62
CA ARG A 70 -12.98 -6.01 4.68
C ARG A 70 -12.51 -6.41 3.28
N VAL A 71 -12.38 -7.71 3.00
CA VAL A 71 -12.08 -8.22 1.65
C VAL A 71 -13.38 -8.65 0.97
N GLN A 72 -13.66 -8.08 -0.21
CA GLN A 72 -14.90 -8.28 -0.95
C GLN A 72 -14.62 -8.84 -2.34
N LEU A 73 -15.44 -9.81 -2.76
CA LEU A 73 -15.39 -10.38 -4.11
C LEU A 73 -16.08 -9.43 -5.09
N VAL A 74 -15.38 -9.09 -6.16
CA VAL A 74 -15.98 -8.42 -7.32
C VAL A 74 -16.41 -9.50 -8.30
N SER A 75 -17.70 -9.54 -8.61
CA SER A 75 -18.20 -10.39 -9.68
C SER A 75 -17.67 -9.84 -11.01
N CYS A 76 -16.94 -10.69 -11.73
CA CYS A 76 -16.49 -10.33 -13.07
C CYS A 76 -17.71 -10.39 -14.00
N VAL A 77 -18.31 -9.23 -14.28
CA VAL A 77 -19.30 -9.09 -15.34
C VAL A 77 -18.52 -8.86 -16.64
N PRO A 78 -18.81 -9.60 -17.73
CA PRO A 78 -18.12 -9.40 -18.99
C PRO A 78 -18.35 -7.96 -19.50
N VAL A 79 -17.30 -7.15 -19.48
CA VAL A 79 -17.30 -5.81 -20.09
C VAL A 79 -17.14 -6.01 -21.60
N ARG A 80 -18.22 -5.79 -22.33
CA ARG A 80 -18.22 -5.82 -23.80
C ARG A 80 -17.59 -4.51 -24.30
N VAL A 81 -16.28 -4.52 -24.55
CA VAL A 81 -15.59 -3.45 -25.29
C VAL A 81 -16.10 -3.46 -26.74
N ARG A 82 -16.58 -2.30 -27.21
CA ARG A 82 -17.04 -2.08 -28.60
C ARG A 82 -15.86 -1.86 -29.53
#